data_AF-K1T213-F1
#
_entry.id   AF-K1T213-F1
#
_cell.length_a   1.000
_cell.length_b   1.000
_cell.length_c   1.000
_cell.angle_alpha   90.00
_cell.angle_beta   90.00
_cell.angle_gamma   90.00
#
_symmetry.space_group_name_H-M   'P 1'
#
loop_
_entity.id
_entity.type
_entity.pdbx_description
1 polymer ?
#
loop_
_entity_poly.entity_id
_entity_poly.type
_entity_poly.pdbx_seq_one_letter_code
_entity_poly.pdbx_strand_id
1 'polypeptide(L)' 'MVGFIADYESGEIKLQEDELTAAAFYSKDNLPEIPRKLSIARRLIDWWMENN' A
#
# COMPACT_ATOMS: atom_id res chain seq x y z
N MET A 1 5.72 14.56 -5.65
CA MET A 1 4.79 13.42 -5.49
C MET A 1 3.53 13.92 -4.82
N VAL A 2 2.37 13.49 -5.30
CA VAL A 2 1.07 13.77 -4.66
C VAL A 2 0.51 12.43 -4.20
N GLY A 3 0.14 12.33 -2.93
CA GLY A 3 -0.38 11.09 -2.32
C GLY A 3 -1.91 11.12 -2.23
N PHE A 4 -2.52 9.97 -2.42
CA PHE A 4 -3.98 9.77 -2.36
C PHE A 4 -4.31 8.57 -1.48
N ILE A 5 -5.51 8.59 -0.89
CA ILE A 5 -6.13 7.44 -0.21
C ILE A 5 -7.32 7.01 -1.08
N ALA A 6 -7.48 5.71 -1.24
CA ALA A 6 -8.58 5.13 -2.00
C ALA A 6 -9.07 3.86 -1.29
N ASP A 7 -10.37 3.66 -1.33
CA ASP A 7 -11.01 2.44 -0.85
C ASP A 7 -11.18 1.45 -2.00
N TYR A 8 -11.00 0.17 -1.69
CA TYR A 8 -11.23 -0.89 -2.66
C TYR A 8 -12.72 -1.10 -2.90
N GLU A 9 -13.15 -1.04 -4.16
CA GLU A 9 -14.55 -1.27 -4.56
C GLU A 9 -14.80 -2.73 -4.97
N SER A 10 -14.14 -3.21 -6.04
CA SER A 10 -14.29 -4.58 -6.56
C SER A 10 -13.15 -4.97 -7.53
N GLY A 11 -13.08 -6.26 -7.90
CA GLY A 11 -12.09 -6.80 -8.84
C GLY A 11 -11.19 -7.91 -8.27
N GLU A 12 -10.08 -8.17 -8.96
CA GLU A 12 -9.04 -9.12 -8.54
C GLU A 12 -7.66 -8.53 -8.87
N ILE A 13 -6.63 -8.91 -8.11
CA ILE A 13 -5.25 -8.45 -8.37
C ILE A 13 -4.75 -9.10 -9.66
N LYS A 14 -4.37 -8.27 -10.63
CA LYS A 14 -3.69 -8.69 -11.85
C LYS A 14 -2.43 -7.85 -12.06
N LEU A 15 -1.27 -8.51 -12.03
CA LEU A 15 0.03 -7.86 -12.16
C LEU A 15 0.37 -7.53 -13.61
N GLN A 16 1.08 -6.42 -13.80
CA GLN A 16 1.81 -6.10 -15.02
C GLN A 16 3.27 -6.48 -14.78
N GLU A 17 3.72 -7.60 -15.36
CA GLU A 17 4.98 -8.26 -14.99
C GLU A 17 6.25 -7.44 -15.32
N ASP A 18 6.14 -6.46 -16.22
CA ASP A 18 7.20 -5.53 -16.58
C ASP A 18 7.41 -4.39 -15.56
N GLU A 19 6.41 -4.09 -14.73
CA GLU A 19 6.45 -3.02 -13.72
C GLU A 19 6.52 -3.57 -12.29
N LEU A 20 5.75 -4.63 -11.99
CA LEU A 20 5.58 -5.14 -10.63
C LEU A 20 5.86 -6.65 -10.55
N THR A 21 6.71 -7.02 -9.60
CA THR A 21 7.07 -8.43 -9.35
C THR A 21 6.12 -9.15 -8.41
N ALA A 22 5.40 -8.42 -7.54
CA ALA A 22 4.43 -8.98 -6.59
C ALA A 22 3.44 -7.91 -6.12
N ALA A 23 2.21 -8.33 -5.82
CA ALA A 23 1.21 -7.53 -5.12
C ALA A 23 0.26 -8.44 -4.33
N ALA A 24 -0.15 -7.98 -3.16
CA ALA A 24 -1.11 -8.67 -2.30
C ALA A 24 -1.84 -7.64 -1.42
N PHE A 25 -3.00 -8.05 -0.89
CA PHE A 25 -3.65 -7.34 0.20
C PHE A 25 -3.00 -7.72 1.53
N TYR A 26 -2.75 -6.73 2.38
CA TYR A 26 -2.15 -6.91 3.70
C TYR A 26 -3.05 -6.35 4.79
N SER A 27 -3.13 -7.06 5.92
CA SER A 27 -3.75 -6.55 7.13
C SER A 27 -2.74 -5.77 7.97
N LYS A 28 -3.21 -4.95 8.92
CA LYS A 28 -2.35 -4.17 9.82
C LYS A 28 -1.37 -5.04 10.62
N ASP A 29 -1.78 -6.26 10.96
CA ASP A 29 -0.97 -7.21 11.73
C ASP A 29 0.03 -8.01 10.88
N ASN A 30 -0.07 -7.94 9.55
CA ASN A 30 0.74 -8.73 8.63
C ASN A 30 1.30 -7.87 7.48
N LEU A 31 1.89 -6.73 7.82
CA LEU A 31 2.54 -5.88 6.84
C LEU A 31 3.92 -6.45 6.42
N PRO A 32 4.30 -6.31 5.14
CA PRO A 32 5.62 -6.68 4.68
C PRO A 32 6.66 -5.66 5.15
N GLU A 33 7.89 -5.76 4.65
CA GLU A 33 8.86 -4.69 4.83
C GLU A 33 8.35 -3.39 4.19
N ILE A 34 8.07 -2.39 5.02
CA ILE A 34 7.56 -1.09 4.57
C ILE A 34 8.69 -0.04 4.48
N PRO A 35 8.52 0.99 3.63
CA PRO A 35 9.54 2.02 3.44
C PRO A 35 9.92 2.79 4.72
N ARG A 36 11.10 3.44 4.69
CA ARG A 36 11.57 4.30 5.80
C ARG A 36 10.70 5.56 5.96
N LYS A 37 10.66 6.10 7.19
CA LYS A 37 9.78 7.21 7.64
C LYS A 37 9.84 8.51 6.84
N LEU A 38 10.91 8.76 6.11
CA LEU A 38 11.05 10.00 5.31
C LEU A 38 10.22 9.97 4.01
N SER A 39 9.80 8.80 3.53
CA SER A 39 9.10 8.66 2.25
C SER A 39 7.62 9.01 2.34
N ILE A 40 7.05 9.54 1.24
CA ILE A 40 5.60 9.78 1.16
C ILE A 40 4.79 8.48 1.29
N ALA A 41 5.32 7.37 0.75
CA ALA A 41 4.72 6.04 0.85
C ALA A 41 4.56 5.62 2.32
N ARG A 42 5.61 5.80 3.13
CA ARG A 42 5.54 5.47 4.56
C ARG A 42 4.52 6.33 5.30
N ARG A 43 4.43 7.63 4.98
CA ARG A 43 3.43 8.52 5.58
C ARG A 43 1.98 8.11 5.27
N LEU A 44 1.71 7.63 4.05
CA LEU A 44 0.38 7.13 3.67
C LEU A 44 0.02 5.84 4.42
N ILE A 45 0.98 4.91 4.54
CA ILE A 45 0.80 3.66 5.29
C ILE A 45 0.58 3.95 6.78
N ASP A 46 1.39 4.81 7.38
CA ASP A 46 1.25 5.21 8.80
C ASP A 46 -0.14 5.84 9.06
N TRP A 47 -0.59 6.75 8.19
CA TRP A 47 -1.92 7.34 8.29
C TRP A 47 -3.05 6.29 8.22
N TRP A 48 -2.97 5.34 7.28
CA TRP A 48 -3.95 4.27 7.17
C TRP A 48 -3.96 3.34 8.41
N MET A 49 -2.80 3.07 9.00
CA MET A 49 -2.70 2.28 10.23
C MET A 49 -3.39 2.96 11.43
N GLU A 50 -3.31 4.29 11.51
CA GLU A 50 -3.88 5.07 12.62
C GLU A 50 -5.38 5.38 12.47
N ASN A 51 -5.91 5.46 11.25
CA ASN A 51 -7.27 5.98 10.98
C ASN A 51 -8.31 4.95 10.52
N ASN A 52 -7.89 3.72 10.20
CA ASN A 52 -8.80 2.57 9.97
C ASN A 52 -8.79 1.60 11.16
#